data_AF-A0A0H2VF84-F1
#
_entry.id   AF-A0A0H2VF84-F1
#
_cell.length_a   1.000
_cell.length_b   1.000
_cell.length_c   1.000
_cell.angle_alpha   90.00
_cell.angle_beta   90.00
_cell.angle_gamma   90.00
#
_symmetry.space_group_name_H-M   'P 1'
#
loop_
_entity.id
_entity.type
_entity.pdbx_description
1 polymer ?
#
loop_
_entity_poly.entity_id
_entity_poly.type
_entity_poly.pdbx_seq_one_letter_code
_entity_poly.pdbx_strand_id
1 'polypeptide(L)' 'MMNKNLLKKYLNDDSFKSVVVVIGNKRIVLENDIHVDYENEVIIYPCKNCTRIIPFSSISYLELIDKQDQFINYFKEG' A
#
# COMPACT_ATOMS: atom_id res chain seq x y z
N MET A 1 -10.87 4.74 -7.42
CA MET A 1 -9.41 4.45 -7.48
C MET A 1 -8.83 4.61 -6.07
N MET A 2 -7.73 3.95 -5.70
CA MET A 2 -7.16 4.19 -4.36
C MET A 2 -6.74 5.65 -4.20
N ASN A 3 -7.12 6.26 -3.07
CA ASN A 3 -6.91 7.68 -2.83
C ASN A 3 -5.43 7.98 -2.56
N LYS A 4 -4.81 8.84 -3.39
CA LYS A 4 -3.40 9.22 -3.26
C LYS A 4 -3.05 9.87 -1.92
N ASN A 5 -3.95 10.67 -1.36
CA ASN A 5 -3.73 11.33 -0.07
C ASN A 5 -3.76 10.31 1.07
N LEU A 6 -4.59 9.27 0.93
CA LEU A 6 -4.68 8.18 1.90
C LEU A 6 -3.42 7.31 1.86
N LEU A 7 -2.93 6.95 0.67
CA LEU A 7 -1.63 6.30 0.49
C LEU A 7 -0.49 7.15 1.07
N LYS A 8 -0.46 8.45 0.74
CA LYS A 8 0.56 9.37 1.27
C LYS A 8 0.52 9.46 2.78
N LYS A 9 -0.66 9.45 3.40
CA LYS A 9 -0.80 9.44 4.85
C LYS A 9 -0.20 8.17 5.42
N TYR A 10 -0.69 7.00 5.02
CA TYR A 10 -0.34 5.76 5.71
C TYR A 10 1.03 5.18 5.37
N LEU A 11 1.55 5.45 4.16
CA LEU A 11 2.92 5.02 3.80
C LEU A 11 4.01 5.87 4.47
N ASN A 12 3.66 7.02 5.04
CA ASN A 12 4.59 7.88 5.79
C ASN A 12 4.23 7.95 7.29
N ASP A 13 3.38 7.04 7.78
CA ASP A 13 2.90 7.03 9.16
C ASP A 13 3.57 5.92 9.98
N ASP A 14 4.55 6.31 10.80
CA ASP A 14 5.33 5.41 11.66
C ASP A 14 4.54 4.83 12.86
N SER A 15 3.26 5.17 12.99
CA SER A 15 2.38 4.55 13.99
C SER A 15 2.00 3.11 13.61
N PHE A 16 2.05 2.77 12.32
CA PHE A 16 1.75 1.43 11.83
C PHE A 16 3.01 0.57 11.75
N LYS A 17 2.86 -0.72 12.04
CA LYS A 17 3.89 -1.74 11.89
C LYS A 17 4.11 -2.08 10.42
N SER A 18 3.04 -2.14 9.63
CA SER A 18 3.11 -2.37 8.19
C SER A 18 1.84 -1.93 7.48
N VAL A 19 1.98 -1.55 6.21
CA VAL A 19 0.86 -1.29 5.29
C VAL A 19 0.79 -2.43 4.28
N VAL A 20 -0.38 -3.07 4.18
CA VAL A 20 -0.63 -4.14 3.21
C VAL A 20 -1.51 -3.59 2.10
N VAL A 21 -1.04 -3.73 0.86
CA VAL A 21 -1.81 -3.43 -0.34
C VAL A 21 -2.50 -4.69 -0.82
N VAL A 22 -3.83 -4.62 -0.99
CA VAL A 22 -4.62 -5.75 -1.50
C VAL A 22 -5.02 -5.49 -2.94
N ILE A 23 -4.67 -6.42 -3.85
CA ILE A 23 -4.92 -6.36 -5.29
C ILE A 23 -5.74 -7.59 -5.69
N GLY A 24 -7.03 -7.41 -5.94
CA GLY A 24 -7.94 -8.55 -6.08
C GLY A 24 -7.89 -9.45 -4.83
N ASN A 25 -7.42 -10.69 -4.98
CA ASN A 25 -7.27 -11.66 -3.89
C ASN A 25 -5.83 -11.76 -3.35
N LYS A 26 -4.91 -10.92 -3.84
CA LYS A 26 -3.49 -10.95 -3.45
C LYS A 26 -3.21 -9.87 -2.42
N ARG A 27 -2.60 -10.26 -1.29
CA ARG A 27 -2.12 -9.35 -0.25
C ARG A 27 -0.61 -9.17 -0.41
N ILE A 28 -0.15 -7.92 -0.44
CA ILE A 28 1.27 -7.57 -0.55
C ILE A 28 1.61 -6.68 0.64
N VAL A 29 2.44 -7.18 1.55
CA VAL A 29 3.00 -6.36 2.64
C VAL A 29 4.04 -5.43 2.02
N LEU A 30 3.86 -4.13 2.18
CA LEU A 30 4.85 -3.15 1.75
C LEU A 30 5.93 -3.03 2.83
N GLU A 31 7.17 -3.29 2.43
CA GLU A 31 8.35 -3.12 3.28
C GLU A 31 9.00 -1.75 3.04
N ASN A 32 10.03 -1.41 3.82
CA ASN A 32 10.62 -0.07 3.89
C ASN A 32 11.30 0.43 2.59
N ASP A 33 11.57 -0.43 1.62
CA ASP A 33 12.27 -0.08 0.36
C ASP A 33 11.30 0.19 -0.81
N ILE A 34 10.11 0.74 -0.55
CA ILE A 34 9.15 1.11 -1.60
C ILE A 34 9.45 2.51 -2.14
N HIS A 35 9.24 2.70 -3.44
CA HIS A 35 9.15 4.03 -4.04
C HIS A 35 7.71 4.27 -4.49
N VAL A 36 7.17 5.46 -4.23
CA VAL A 36 5.81 5.84 -4.62
C VAL A 36 5.89 7.01 -5.57
N ASP A 37 5.49 6.77 -6.82
CA ASP A 37 5.37 7.80 -7.84
C ASP A 37 3.91 8.30 -7.85
N TYR A 38 3.71 9.45 -7.20
CA TYR A 38 2.39 10.07 -7.10
C TYR A 38 1.96 10.79 -8.38
N GLU A 39 2.88 11.10 -9.29
CA GLU A 39 2.54 11.72 -10.57
C GLU A 39 1.96 10.68 -11.53
N ASN A 40 2.57 9.49 -11.56
CA ASN A 40 2.12 8.37 -12.37
C ASN A 40 1.16 7.41 -11.62
N GLU A 41 0.87 7.69 -10.36
CA GLU A 41 -0.05 6.91 -9.51
C GLU A 41 0.32 5.41 -9.42
N VAL A 42 1.61 5.14 -9.18
CA VAL A 42 2.15 3.77 -9.04
C VAL A 42 3.02 3.62 -7.80
N ILE A 43 2.97 2.44 -7.18
CA ILE A 43 3.96 1.99 -6.19
C ILE A 43 4.96 1.10 -6.91
N ILE A 44 6.24 1.44 -6.81
CA ILE A 44 7.37 0.66 -7.31
C ILE A 44 7.96 -0.09 -6.12
N TYR A 45 7.77 -1.40 -6.12
CA TYR A 45 8.18 -2.29 -5.03
C TYR A 45 9.27 -3.25 -5.52
N PRO A 46 10.54 -3.08 -5.10
CA PRO A 46 11.60 -4.04 -5.39
C PRO A 46 11.34 -5.33 -4.60
N CYS A 47 11.37 -6.45 -5.31
CA CYS A 47 11.33 -7.80 -4.75
C CYS A 47 12.68 -8.48 -5.00
N LYS A 48 12.95 -9.58 -4.29
CA LYS A 48 14.21 -10.33 -4.34
C LYS A 48 14.78 -10.58 -5.75
N ASN A 49 13.93 -10.80 -6.76
CA ASN A 49 14.34 -11.10 -8.15
C ASN A 49 13.58 -10.28 -9.22
N CYS A 50 12.78 -9.28 -8.84
CA CYS A 50 12.02 -8.47 -9.80
C CYS A 50 11.59 -7.15 -9.20
N THR A 51 11.18 -6.19 -10.03
CA THR A 51 10.50 -4.97 -9.58
C THR A 51 9.02 -5.10 -9.92
N ARG A 52 8.15 -4.91 -8.93
CA ARG A 52 6.70 -4.85 -9.14
C ARG A 52 6.27 -3.40 -9.26
N ILE A 53 5.48 -3.12 -10.28
CA ILE A 53 4.79 -1.83 -10.46
C ILE A 53 3.32 -2.08 -10.12
N ILE A 54 2.81 -1.39 -9.11
CA ILE A 54 1.45 -1.53 -8.60
C ILE A 54 0.69 -0.22 -8.87
N PRO A 55 -0.18 -0.17 -9.88
CA PRO A 55 -1.04 0.99 -10.12
C PRO A 55 -2.03 1.20 -8.98
N PHE A 56 -2.27 2.44 -8.56
CA PHE A 56 -3.25 2.77 -7.52
C PHE A 56 -4.67 2.30 -7.90
N SER A 57 -4.97 2.25 -9.20
CA SER A 57 -6.22 1.74 -9.76
C SER A 57 -6.42 0.23 -9.53
N SER A 58 -5.34 -0.53 -9.38
CA SER A 58 -5.38 -1.98 -9.13
C SER A 58 -5.60 -2.33 -7.65
N ILE A 59 -5.35 -1.38 -6.74
CA ILE A 59 -5.49 -1.58 -5.30
C ILE A 59 -6.97 -1.60 -4.94
N SER A 60 -7.43 -2.72 -4.38
CA SER A 60 -8.78 -2.92 -3.87
C SER A 60 -8.98 -2.18 -2.54
N TYR A 61 -8.07 -2.41 -1.58
CA TYR A 61 -8.09 -1.78 -0.26
C TYR A 61 -6.68 -1.83 0.37
N LEU A 62 -6.49 -1.02 1.41
CA LEU A 62 -5.33 -1.11 2.29
C LEU A 62 -5.72 -1.81 3.58
N GLU A 63 -4.84 -2.65 4.10
CA GLU A 63 -4.94 -3.22 5.43
C GLU A 63 -3.74 -2.70 6.23
N LEU A 64 -4.02 -1.89 7.25
CA LEU A 64 -3.01 -1.34 8.14
C LEU A 64 -2.89 -2.25 9.35
N ILE A 65 -1.65 -2.60 9.70
CA ILE A 65 -1.33 -3.40 10.88
C ILE A 65 -0.66 -2.46 11.87
N ASP A 66 -1.27 -2.27 13.03
CA ASP A 66 -0.68 -1.43 14.09
C ASP A 66 0.41 -2.20 14.88
N LYS A 67 1.04 -1.52 15.85
CA LYS A 67 2.10 -2.12 16.69
C LYS A 67 1.58 -3.19 17.68
N GLN A 68 0.28 -3.31 17.84
CA GLN A 68 -0.40 -4.31 18.67
C GLN A 68 -0.99 -5.46 17.83
N ASP A 69 -0.65 -5.54 16.54
CA ASP A 69 -1.18 -6.51 15.59
C ASP A 69 -2.71 -6.41 15.37
N GLN A 70 -3.29 -5.22 15.56
CA GLN A 70 -4.68 -4.94 15.16
C GLN A 70 -4.75 -4.49 13.71
N PHE A 71 -5.87 -4.84 13.05
CA PHE A 71 -6.09 -4.61 11.63
C PHE A 71 -7.11 -3.50 11.37
N ILE A 72 -6.75 -2.54 10.51
CA ILE A 72 -7.67 -1.50 10.02
C ILE A 72 -7.74 -1.55 8.50
N ASN A 73 -8.94 -1.76 7.95
CA ASN A 73 -9.15 -1.87 6.50
C ASN A 73 -9.70 -0.56 5.91
N TYR A 74 -9.02 -0.03 4.89
CA TYR A 74 -9.44 1.14 4.11
C TYR A 74 -9.74 0.75 2.67
N PHE A 75 -11.02 0.70 2.32
CA PHE A 75 -11.47 0.40 0.97
C PHE A 75 -11.33 1.61 0.06
N LYS A 76 -11.03 1.36 -1.23
CA LYS A 76 -11.09 2.44 -2.23
C LYS A 76 -12.53 2.98 -2.28
N GLU A 77 -12.67 4.30 -2.34
CA GLU A 77 -13.98 4.89 -2.64
C GLU A 77 -14.36 4.56 -4.08
N GLY A 78 -15.66 4.29 -4.27
CA GLY A 78 -16.28 3.90 -5.54
C GLY A 78 -16.28 5.02 -6.56
#